data_AF-A0A923XP49-F1
#
_entry.id   AF-A0A923XP49-F1
#
_cell.length_a   1.000
_cell.length_b   1.000
_cell.length_c   1.000
_cell.angle_alpha   90.00
_cell.angle_beta   90.00
_cell.angle_gamma   90.00
#
_symmetry.space_group_name_H-M   'P 1'
#
loop_
_entity.id
_entity.type
_entity.pdbx_description
1 polymer ?
#
loop_
_entity_poly.entity_id
_entity_poly.type
_entity_poly.pdbx_seq_one_letter_code
_entity_poly.pdbx_strand_id
1 'polypeptide(L)' 'MELFQLPVHQLVKNIKNKENSSQEIVQSFLNRINQVEPKIQAFNYLNENALDDAKKIDQQLAKGEELHQ' A
#
# COMPACT_ATOMS: atom_id res chain seq x y z
N MET A 1 1.42 -2.32 15.39
CA MET A 1 0.79 -3.28 14.46
C MET A 1 1.20 -2.88 13.07
N GLU A 2 1.64 -3.83 12.26
CA GLU A 2 2.08 -3.54 10.89
C GLU A 2 0.87 -3.47 9.94
N LEU A 3 0.87 -2.53 8.99
CA LEU A 3 -0.27 -2.33 8.08
C LEU A 3 -0.56 -3.56 7.23
N PHE A 4 0.46 -4.33 6.85
CA PHE A 4 0.30 -5.56 6.07
C PHE A 4 -0.46 -6.69 6.81
N GLN A 5 -0.72 -6.56 8.11
CA GLN A 5 -1.49 -7.52 8.90
C GLN A 5 -2.98 -7.15 9.00
N LEU A 6 -3.35 -5.93 8.62
CA LEU A 6 -4.73 -5.47 8.73
C LEU A 6 -5.59 -6.05 7.58
N PRO A 7 -6.85 -6.39 7.85
CA PRO A 7 -7.79 -6.74 6.79
C PRO A 7 -7.96 -5.58 5.81
N VAL A 8 -8.15 -5.90 4.51
CA VAL A 8 -8.34 -4.90 3.44
C VAL A 8 -9.43 -3.88 3.77
N HIS A 9 -10.56 -4.29 4.34
CA HIS A 9 -11.64 -3.36 4.69
C HIS A 9 -11.21 -2.33 5.75
N GLN A 10 -10.28 -2.67 6.65
CA GLN A 10 -9.72 -1.70 7.58
C GLN A 10 -8.76 -0.76 6.88
N LEU A 11 -7.88 -1.26 6.00
CA LEU A 11 -6.99 -0.41 5.21
C LEU A 11 -7.76 0.62 4.38
N VAL A 12 -8.85 0.19 3.72
CA VAL A 12 -9.73 1.10 2.97
C VAL A 12 -10.38 2.13 3.90
N LYS A 13 -10.83 1.72 5.09
CA LYS A 13 -11.39 2.64 6.08
C LYS A 13 -10.36 3.67 6.55
N ASN A 14 -9.13 3.24 6.84
CA ASN A 14 -8.04 4.11 7.27
C ASN A 14 -7.69 5.15 6.19
N ILE A 15 -7.67 4.74 4.91
CA ILE A 15 -7.48 5.67 3.78
C ILE A 15 -8.61 6.71 3.73
N LYS A 16 -9.88 6.27 3.81
CA LYS A 16 -11.04 7.18 3.83
C LYS A 16 -11.03 8.14 5.02
N ASN A 17 -10.56 7.66 6.17
CA ASN A 17 -10.41 8.45 7.39
C ASN A 17 -9.15 9.32 7.41
N LYS A 18 -8.29 9.24 6.38
CA LYS A 18 -6.99 9.93 6.31
C LYS A 18 -6.04 9.55 7.46
N GLU A 19 -6.21 8.36 8.02
CA GLU A 19 -5.34 7.79 9.06
C GLU A 19 -4.07 7.17 8.47
N ASN A 20 -4.18 6.62 7.25
CA ASN A 20 -3.05 6.12 6.48
C ASN A 20 -3.22 6.47 5.00
N SER A 21 -2.11 6.71 4.32
CA SER A 21 -2.02 6.90 2.88
C SER A 21 -1.77 5.58 2.14
N SER A 22 -2.11 5.54 0.86
CA SER A 22 -1.80 4.43 -0.03
C SER A 22 -0.28 4.20 -0.09
N GLN A 23 0.51 5.27 -0.09
CA GLN A 23 1.96 5.22 -0.04
C GLN A 23 2.48 4.50 1.22
N GLU A 24 1.96 4.82 2.40
CA GLU A 24 2.36 4.17 3.66
C GLU A 24 2.01 2.68 3.67
N ILE A 25 0.85 2.32 3.13
CA ILE A 25 0.43 0.93 3.01
C ILE A 25 1.38 0.17 2.09
N VAL A 26 1.63 0.67 0.87
CA VAL A 26 2.55 0.03 -0.08
C VAL A 26 3.96 -0.07 0.50
N GLN A 27 4.45 0.96 1.18
CA GLN A 27 5.74 0.92 1.85
C GLN A 27 5.80 -0.19 2.91
N SER A 28 4.74 -0.39 3.69
CA SER A 28 4.67 -1.48 4.69
C SER A 28 4.76 -2.86 4.04
N PHE A 29 4.07 -3.07 2.90
CA PHE A 29 4.17 -4.32 2.14
C PHE A 29 5.56 -4.54 1.53
N LEU A 30 6.17 -3.52 0.92
CA LEU A 30 7.52 -3.60 0.36
C LEU A 30 8.57 -3.91 1.44
N ASN A 31 8.45 -3.27 2.61
CA ASN A 31 9.32 -3.55 3.76
C ASN A 31 9.19 -5.01 4.19
N ARG A 32 7.96 -5.54 4.25
CA ARG A 32 7.72 -6.94 4.59
C ARG A 32 8.35 -7.87 3.57
N ILE A 33 8.15 -7.61 2.28
CA ILE A 33 8.74 -8.40 1.19
C ILE A 33 10.26 -8.43 1.35
N ASN A 34 10.92 -7.28 1.48
CA ASN A 34 12.37 -7.21 1.66
C ASN A 34 12.89 -8.03 2.85
N GLN A 35 12.11 -8.16 3.92
CA GLN A 35 12.48 -8.95 5.10
C GLN A 35 12.32 -10.46 4.92
N VAL A 36 11.31 -10.91 4.17
CA VAL A 36 10.94 -12.34 4.11
C VAL A 36 11.29 -13.01 2.79
N GLU A 37 11.42 -12.24 1.72
CA GLU A 37 11.64 -12.75 0.38
C GLU A 37 12.95 -13.55 0.22
N PRO A 38 14.08 -13.22 0.89
CA PRO A 38 15.28 -14.05 0.85
C PRO A 38 15.07 -15.48 1.39
N LYS A 39 13.98 -15.74 2.12
CA LYS A 39 13.65 -17.05 2.69
C LYS A 39 12.51 -17.75 1.96
N ILE A 40 11.48 -16.99 1.59
CA ILE A 40 10.25 -17.55 1.01
C ILE A 40 10.38 -17.69 -0.51
N GLN A 41 11.05 -16.74 -1.17
CA GLN A 41 11.21 -16.68 -2.62
C GLN A 41 9.86 -16.79 -3.36
N ALA A 42 8.86 -16.01 -2.93
CA ALA A 42 7.51 -16.06 -3.47
C ALA A 42 7.31 -15.17 -4.71
N PHE A 43 8.14 -14.15 -4.91
CA PHE A 43 7.97 -13.14 -5.95
C PHE A 43 9.10 -13.23 -6.98
N ASN A 44 8.73 -13.39 -8.25
CA ASN A 44 9.70 -13.35 -9.36
C ASN A 44 10.07 -11.91 -9.79
N TYR A 45 9.22 -10.94 -9.48
CA TYR A 45 9.39 -9.54 -9.89
C TYR A 45 8.71 -8.61 -8.89
N LEU A 46 9.34 -7.46 -8.63
CA LEU A 46 8.78 -6.36 -7.85
C LEU A 46 8.72 -5.12 -8.71
N ASN A 47 7.57 -4.44 -8.71
CA ASN A 47 7.41 -3.18 -9.45
C ASN A 47 8.20 -2.06 -8.75
N GLU A 48 9.23 -1.54 -9.42
CA GLU A 48 10.06 -0.44 -8.92
C GLU A 48 9.25 0.87 -8.75
N ASN A 49 8.19 1.04 -9.54
CA ASN A 49 7.33 2.23 -9.50
C ASN A 49 6.20 2.13 -8.46
N ALA A 50 6.13 1.06 -7.66
CA ALA A 50 5.00 0.82 -6.76
C ALA A 50 4.72 1.98 -5.79
N LEU A 51 5.77 2.63 -5.28
CA LEU A 51 5.62 3.79 -4.40
C LEU A 51 5.13 5.04 -5.14
N ASP A 52 5.61 5.27 -6.36
CA ASP A 52 5.18 6.40 -7.18
C ASP A 52 3.73 6.26 -7.60
N ASP A 53 3.29 5.06 -7.94
CA ASP A 53 1.90 4.78 -8.29
C ASP A 53 0.98 4.96 -7.07
N ALA A 54 1.41 4.51 -5.89
CA ALA A 54 0.68 4.75 -4.64
C ALA A 54 0.54 6.25 -4.35
N LYS A 55 1.62 7.02 -4.56
CA LYS A 55 1.62 8.48 -4.38
C LYS A 55 0.67 9.18 -5.35
N LYS A 56 0.59 8.72 -6.61
CA LYS A 56 -0.39 9.25 -7.59
C LYS A 56 -1.82 9.01 -7.12
N ILE A 57 -2.11 7.84 -6.55
CA ILE A 57 -3.44 7.52 -6.01
C ILE A 57 -3.75 8.45 -4.83
N ASP A 58 -2.82 8.66 -3.92
CA ASP A 58 -3.02 9.59 -2.80
C ASP A 58 -3.29 11.03 -3.27
N GLN A 59 -2.63 11.47 -4.35
CA GLN A 59 -2.90 12.75 -4.99
C GLN A 59 -4.30 12.83 -5.62
N GLN A 60 -4.78 11.75 -6.25
CA GLN A 60 -6.14 11.68 -6.80
C GLN A 60 -7.19 11.72 -5.68
N LEU A 61 -6.98 10.93 -4.63
CA LEU A 61 -7.81 10.93 -3.43
C LEU A 61 -7.86 12.30 -2.74
N ALA A 62 -6.72 13.00 -2.68
CA ALA A 62 -6.66 14.35 -2.12
C ALA A 62 -7.47 15.38 -2.93
N LYS A 63 -7.63 15.15 -4.25
CA LYS A 63 -8.46 15.98 -5.14
C LYS A 63 -9.95 15.61 -5.09
N GLY A 64 -10.33 14.59 -4.33
CA GLY A 64 -11.70 14.11 -4.24
C GLY A 64 -12.12 13.22 -5.41
N GLU A 65 -11.17 12.69 -6.19
CA GLU A 65 -11.47 11.68 -7.19
C GLU A 65 -11.86 10.37 -6.48
N GLU A 66 -13.04 9.84 -6.79
CA GLU A 66 -13.47 8.56 -6.24
C GLU A 66 -12.73 7.42 -6.92
N LEU A 67 -12.15 6.53 -6.09
CA LEU A 67 -11.73 5.21 -6.52
C LEU A 67 -12.99 4.42 -6.88
N HIS A 68 -13.34 4.39 -8.16
CA HIS A 68 -14.38 3.48 -8.65
C HIS A 68 -13.89 2.04 -8.43
N GLN A 69 -14.64 1.27 -7.64
CA GLN A 69 -14.45 -0.17 -7.43
C GLN A 69 -15.12 -0.96 -8.56
#